data_AF-A0A7W4VV91-F1
#
_entry.id   AF-A0A7W4VV91-F1
#
_cell.length_a   1.000
_cell.length_b   1.000
_cell.length_c   1.000
_cell.angle_alpha   90.00
_cell.angle_beta   90.00
_cell.angle_gamma   90.00
#
_symmetry.space_group_name_H-M   'P 1'
#
loop_
_entity.id
_entity.type
_entity.pdbx_description
1 polymer ?
#
loop_
_entity_poly.entity_id
_entity_poly.type
_entity_poly.pdbx_seq_one_letter_code
_entity_poly.pdbx_strand_id
1 'polypeptide(L)'
;MSDEATEVLRALWSADEATEAARELDESTPAKVCKRMRGVTFDGMAPPGTDLREAWRDLLLREGKYDGTGGTIRDLVLGPPPR
;
A
#
# COMPACT_ATOMS: atom_id res chain seq x y z
N MET A 1 -2.48 17.54 -20.66
CA MET A 1 -2.03 17.60 -19.25
C MET A 1 -1.72 16.21 -18.65
N SER A 2 -2.28 15.10 -19.16
CA SER A 2 -2.03 13.75 -18.63
C SER A 2 -0.74 13.09 -19.17
N ASP A 3 -0.40 13.34 -20.44
CA ASP A 3 0.71 12.62 -21.09
C ASP A 3 2.07 13.01 -20.55
N GLU A 4 2.31 14.31 -20.32
CA GLU A 4 3.53 14.83 -19.73
C GLU A 4 3.74 14.31 -18.30
N ALA A 5 2.68 14.29 -17.47
CA ALA A 5 2.74 13.71 -16.13
C ALA A 5 3.07 12.21 -16.17
N THR A 6 2.49 11.47 -17.13
CA THR A 6 2.75 10.04 -17.29
C THR A 6 4.17 9.77 -17.78
N GLU A 7 4.70 10.63 -18.66
CA GLU A 7 6.06 10.55 -19.16
C GLU A 7 7.10 10.83 -18.07
N VAL A 8 6.87 11.85 -17.24
CA VAL A 8 7.70 12.14 -16.06
C VAL A 8 7.71 10.97 -15.08
N LEU A 9 6.54 10.37 -14.82
CA LEU A 9 6.45 9.20 -13.92
C LEU A 9 7.17 7.97 -14.50
N ARG A 10 7.07 7.73 -15.80
CA ARG A 10 7.83 6.64 -16.45
C ARG A 10 9.33 6.91 -16.40
N ALA A 11 9.77 8.13 -16.67
CA ALA A 11 11.16 8.53 -16.59
C ALA A 11 11.72 8.31 -15.17
N LEU A 12 10.98 8.78 -14.16
CA LEU A 12 11.33 8.59 -12.74
C LEU A 12 11.42 7.12 -12.35
N TRP A 13 10.51 6.27 -12.85
CA TRP A 13 10.48 4.84 -12.55
C TRP A 13 11.54 4.04 -13.34
N SER A 14 11.92 4.51 -14.52
CA SER A 14 12.96 3.90 -15.36
C SER A 14 14.38 4.33 -14.99
N ALA A 15 14.53 5.34 -14.15
CA ALA A 15 15.81 5.75 -13.62
C ALA A 15 16.34 4.64 -12.70
N ASP A 16 17.28 3.85 -13.23
CA ASP A 16 18.06 2.82 -12.52
C ASP A 16 19.13 3.45 -11.62
N GLU A 17 18.78 4.57 -11.00
CA GLU A 17 19.59 5.18 -9.97
C GLU A 17 18.83 4.89 -8.68
N ALA A 18 19.32 3.90 -7.94
CA ALA A 18 19.03 3.84 -6.52
C ALA A 18 19.31 5.24 -5.99
N THR A 19 18.25 6.01 -5.76
CA THR A 19 18.36 7.38 -5.23
C THR A 19 19.32 7.35 -4.06
N GLU A 20 20.04 8.44 -3.77
CA GLU A 20 20.95 8.45 -2.61
C GLU A 20 20.25 7.95 -1.33
N ALA A 21 18.96 8.21 -1.18
CA ALA A 21 18.11 7.64 -0.13
C ALA A 21 17.97 6.09 -0.17
N ALA A 22 17.88 5.49 -1.36
CA ALA A 22 17.86 4.03 -1.54
C ALA A 22 19.24 3.40 -1.30
N ARG A 23 20.34 4.06 -1.68
CA ARG A 23 21.71 3.63 -1.33
C ARG A 23 21.97 3.75 0.17
N GLU A 24 21.60 4.86 0.79
CA GLU A 24 21.67 5.04 2.24
C GLU A 24 20.85 3.98 2.98
N LEU A 25 19.69 3.58 2.43
CA LEU A 25 18.87 2.51 3.00
C LEU A 25 19.52 1.13 2.86
N ASP A 26 20.15 0.84 1.73
CA ASP A 26 20.90 -0.42 1.51
C ASP A 26 22.14 -0.50 2.42
N GLU A 27 22.92 0.59 2.48
CA GLU A 27 24.08 0.75 3.35
C GLU A 27 23.70 0.80 4.85
N SER A 28 22.43 1.10 5.17
CA SER A 28 21.91 1.05 6.55
C SER A 28 21.61 -0.37 7.06
N THR A 29 21.87 -1.43 6.29
CA THR A 29 21.63 -2.80 6.73
C THR A 29 22.80 -3.48 7.45
N PRO A 30 22.55 -4.17 8.58
CA PRO A 30 21.24 -4.60 9.07
C PRO A 30 20.55 -3.48 9.84
N ALA A 31 19.46 -2.96 9.27
CA ALA A 31 18.60 -2.01 9.93
C ALA A 31 18.24 -2.66 11.25
N LYS A 32 18.62 -2.04 12.38
CA LYS A 32 18.44 -2.61 13.72
C LYS A 32 17.03 -3.17 13.78
N VAL A 33 16.90 -4.50 13.73
CA VAL A 33 15.59 -5.15 13.75
C VAL A 33 14.93 -4.62 15.00
N CYS A 34 13.88 -3.82 14.84
CA CYS A 34 13.23 -3.17 15.95
C CYS A 34 12.55 -4.27 16.77
N LYS A 35 13.29 -4.87 17.71
CA LYS A 35 12.87 -6.06 18.48
C LYS A 35 11.60 -5.80 19.31
N ARG A 36 11.17 -4.54 19.42
CA ARG A 36 9.95 -4.09 20.10
C ARG A 36 8.72 -4.00 19.18
N MET A 37 8.75 -4.52 17.96
CA MET A 37 7.55 -4.60 17.10
C MET A 37 6.54 -5.67 17.54
N ARG A 38 6.86 -6.50 18.54
CA ARG A 38 5.97 -7.56 19.06
C ARG A 38 4.60 -7.07 19.52
N GLY A 39 4.45 -5.79 19.87
CA GLY A 39 3.19 -5.19 20.31
C GLY A 39 2.48 -4.37 19.24
N VAL A 40 3.00 -4.31 18.02
CA VAL A 40 2.35 -3.62 16.91
C VAL A 40 1.41 -4.61 16.22
N THR A 41 0.15 -4.55 16.61
CA THR A 41 -0.93 -5.39 16.08
C THR A 41 -2.08 -4.49 15.62
N PHE A 42 -3.11 -5.08 15.03
CA PHE A 42 -4.36 -4.38 14.71
C PHE A 42 -5.38 -4.48 15.87
N ASP A 43 -4.94 -4.82 17.07
CA ASP A 43 -5.82 -4.96 18.23
C ASP A 43 -6.51 -3.62 18.53
N GLY A 44 -7.82 -3.67 18.81
CA GLY A 44 -8.63 -2.47 19.05
C GLY A 44 -9.08 -1.74 17.78
N MET A 45 -8.60 -2.14 16.58
CA MET A 45 -9.08 -1.60 15.30
C MET A 45 -10.41 -2.24 14.85
N ALA A 46 -10.84 -3.31 15.53
CA ALA A 46 -12.14 -3.94 15.35
C ALA A 46 -12.66 -4.44 16.72
N PRO A 47 -14.00 -4.51 16.91
CA PRO A 47 -14.58 -5.12 18.10
C PRO A 47 -14.09 -6.57 18.31
N PRO A 48 -13.92 -7.04 19.57
CA PRO A 48 -13.47 -8.40 19.83
C PRO A 48 -14.38 -9.45 19.17
N GLY A 49 -13.76 -10.41 18.45
CA GLY A 49 -14.48 -11.48 17.77
C GLY A 49 -15.09 -11.11 16.41
N THR A 50 -14.84 -9.90 15.90
CA THR A 50 -15.29 -9.48 14.57
C THR A 50 -14.17 -9.59 13.53
N ASP A 51 -14.54 -9.76 12.25
CA ASP A 51 -13.57 -9.78 11.16
C ASP A 51 -12.99 -8.37 10.94
N LEU A 52 -11.66 -8.27 11.04
CA LEU A 52 -10.96 -7.00 10.88
C LEU A 52 -11.21 -6.35 9.50
N ARG A 53 -11.34 -7.15 8.44
CA ARG A 53 -11.57 -6.62 7.08
C ARG A 53 -12.97 -6.04 6.95
N GLU A 54 -13.97 -6.66 7.57
CA GLU A 54 -15.33 -6.12 7.61
C GLU A 54 -15.37 -4.80 8.37
N ALA A 55 -14.78 -4.74 9.56
CA ALA A 55 -14.71 -3.51 10.35
C ALA A 55 -14.03 -2.35 9.58
N TRP A 56 -12.96 -2.65 8.83
CA TRP A 56 -12.31 -1.67 7.97
C TRP A 56 -13.17 -1.24 6.77
N ARG A 57 -13.92 -2.16 6.15
CA ARG A 57 -14.85 -1.79 5.07
C ARG A 57 -15.96 -0.88 5.58
N ASP A 58 -16.53 -1.18 6.74
CA ASP A 58 -17.56 -0.35 7.37
C ASP A 58 -17.04 1.05 7.69
N LEU A 59 -15.80 1.14 8.19
CA LEU A 59 -15.14 2.42 8.42
C LEU A 59 -14.99 3.22 7.11
N LEU A 60 -14.50 2.60 6.05
CA LEU A 60 -14.31 3.24 4.75
C LEU A 60 -15.64 3.68 4.13
N LEU A 61 -16.69 2.87 4.27
CA LEU A 61 -18.05 3.21 3.84
C LEU A 61 -18.56 4.45 4.60
N ARG A 62 -18.41 4.46 5.92
CA ARG A 62 -18.80 5.59 6.78
C ARG A 62 -18.05 6.88 6.44
N GLU A 63 -16.78 6.77 6.08
CA GLU A 63 -15.95 7.92 5.69
C GLU A 63 -16.12 8.34 4.22
N GLY A 64 -16.93 7.62 3.43
CA GLY A 64 -17.10 7.88 2.00
C GLY A 64 -15.84 7.59 1.16
N LYS A 65 -14.92 6.80 1.70
CA LYS A 65 -13.66 6.39 1.07
C LYS A 65 -13.74 5.00 0.43
N TYR A 66 -14.83 4.28 0.69
CA TYR A 66 -15.07 3.01 0.04
C TYR A 66 -15.68 3.23 -1.34
N ASP A 67 -14.92 2.90 -2.37
CA ASP A 67 -15.43 2.78 -3.74
C ASP A 67 -15.81 1.32 -3.99
N GLY A 68 -17.12 1.02 -3.99
CA GLY A 68 -17.64 -0.31 -4.29
C GLY A 68 -17.57 -0.69 -5.78
N THR A 69 -17.23 0.27 -6.65
CA THR A 69 -16.95 0.04 -8.07
C THR A 69 -15.46 -0.13 -8.35
N GLY A 70 -14.62 0.22 -7.38
CA GLY A 70 -13.19 0.00 -7.40
C GLY A 70 -12.89 -1.49 -7.36
N GLY A 71 -12.27 -2.00 -8.41
CA GLY A 71 -11.74 -3.36 -8.44
C GLY A 71 -10.74 -3.61 -7.31
N THR A 72 -10.39 -4.87 -7.10
CA THR A 72 -9.35 -5.21 -6.11
C THR A 72 -7.96 -4.82 -6.62
N ILE A 73 -6.98 -4.72 -5.71
CA ILE A 73 -5.56 -4.58 -6.09
C ILE A 73 -5.14 -5.72 -7.04
N ARG A 74 -5.70 -6.92 -6.85
CA ARG A 74 -5.48 -8.04 -7.77
C ARG A 74 -5.96 -7.70 -9.18
N ASP A 75 -7.16 -7.14 -9.33
CA ASP A 75 -7.70 -6.77 -10.64
C ASP A 75 -6.89 -5.63 -11.29
N LEU A 76 -6.34 -4.73 -10.47
CA LEU A 76 -5.41 -3.70 -10.94
C LEU A 76 -4.09 -4.31 -11.47
N VAL A 77 -3.55 -5.33 -10.79
CA VAL A 77 -2.24 -5.92 -11.13
C VAL A 77 -2.34 -7.00 -12.22
N LEU A 78 -3.38 -7.85 -12.16
CA LEU A 78 -3.56 -9.01 -13.05
C LEU A 78 -4.59 -8.76 -14.16
N GLY A 79 -5.26 -7.62 -14.15
CA GLY A 79 -6.43 -7.37 -14.98
C GLY A 79 -7.69 -8.04 -14.44
N PRO A 80 -8.87 -7.66 -14.97
CA PRO A 80 -10.15 -8.27 -14.58
C PRO A 80 -10.18 -9.77 -14.94
N PRO A 81 -10.92 -10.59 -14.18
CA PRO A 81 -11.06 -12.01 -14.49
C PRO A 81 -11.68 -12.21 -15.90
N PRO A 82 -11.29 -13.28 -16.62
CA PRO A 82 -11.90 -13.60 -17.91
C PRO A 82 -13.41 -13.81 -17.74
N ARG A 83 -14.19 -13.31 -18.70
CA ARG A 83 -15.67 -13.43 -18.73
C ARG A 83 -16.13 -14.84 -19.05
#